data_AF-A0A7L0KBR3-F1
#
_entry.id   AF-A0A7L0KBR3-F1
#
_cell.length_a   1.000
_cell.length_b   1.000
_cell.length_c   1.000
_cell.angle_alpha   90.00
_cell.angle_beta   90.00
_cell.angle_gamma   90.00
#
_symmetry.space_group_name_H-M   'P 1'
#
loop_
_entity.id
_entity.type
_entity.pdbx_description
1 polymer ?
#
loop_
_entity_poly.entity_id
_entity_poly.type
_entity_poly.pdbx_seq_one_letter_code
_entity_poly.pdbx_strand_id
1 'polypeptide(L)'
;CRLCQRADCDPEVFGQTCRQDGLCIHENCLYHASGLGQRGADGEGFYGFLLPDIHQELQRVAQKTCCICWQRGASVTCWVRRCPRNFHFPCGSERGCISQFFGEFKSFCWQHRPAQRVRALQQGQTPCVICLEAVAGRPRYDTLVCPVCTSAWFHRRCIQSQALSSALHHFRCPLCQDMQTFQVEMFRLGIKIPDRDAAWEEEGAFDEHYQRHSSCDASQCLCPVGREQSEETGPWRLLLCSSCGSCGTHQRCSTVGEDTGSWECSDCTDTGTGERGSLGLR
;
A
#
# COMPACT_ATOMS: atom_id res chain seq x y z
N CYS A 1 -0.80 -11.60 16.94
CA CYS A 1 -1.17 -10.45 17.79
C CYS A 1 -2.11 -10.86 18.94
N ARG A 2 -1.80 -10.47 20.18
CA ARG A 2 -2.60 -10.79 21.38
C ARG A 2 -3.91 -9.99 21.52
N LEU A 3 -4.04 -8.84 20.86
CA LEU A 3 -5.27 -8.05 20.86
C LEU A 3 -6.31 -8.58 19.87
N CYS A 4 -5.92 -8.87 18.63
CA CYS A 4 -6.86 -9.34 17.60
C CYS A 4 -6.89 -10.86 17.40
N GLN A 5 -5.98 -11.60 18.05
CA GLN A 5 -5.84 -13.06 17.93
C GLN A 5 -5.51 -13.57 16.52
N ARG A 6 -5.02 -12.70 15.63
CA ARG A 6 -4.62 -13.07 14.27
C ARG A 6 -3.10 -13.10 14.13
N ALA A 7 -2.63 -13.92 13.18
CA ALA A 7 -1.22 -14.02 12.79
C ALA A 7 -0.88 -13.21 11.52
N ASP A 8 -1.90 -12.65 10.86
CA ASP A 8 -1.74 -11.82 9.65
C ASP A 8 -0.78 -10.66 9.85
N CYS A 9 -0.02 -10.32 8.82
CA CYS A 9 1.03 -9.31 8.86
C CYS A 9 0.95 -8.27 7.73
N ASP A 10 -0.19 -8.14 7.04
CA ASP A 10 -0.40 -7.09 6.02
C ASP A 10 -0.09 -5.70 6.61
N PRO A 11 1.03 -5.07 6.22
CA PRO A 11 1.47 -3.83 6.84
C PRO A 11 0.49 -2.66 6.59
N GLU A 12 -0.27 -2.68 5.50
CA GLU A 12 -1.26 -1.63 5.20
C GLU A 12 -2.42 -1.65 6.22
N VAL A 13 -2.82 -2.86 6.64
CA VAL A 13 -3.94 -3.04 7.58
C VAL A 13 -3.45 -3.02 9.00
N PHE A 14 -2.44 -3.82 9.34
CA PHE A 14 -2.04 -4.08 10.72
C PHE A 14 -0.96 -3.10 11.22
N GLY A 15 -0.25 -2.45 10.30
CA GLY A 15 0.99 -1.76 10.62
C GLY A 15 2.10 -2.75 11.00
N GLN A 16 3.17 -2.24 11.60
CA GLN A 16 4.28 -3.09 12.04
C GLN A 16 3.85 -4.04 13.17
N THR A 17 4.53 -5.18 13.27
CA THR A 17 4.30 -6.14 14.37
C THR A 17 5.37 -5.97 15.43
N CYS A 18 4.98 -5.50 16.62
CA CYS A 18 5.86 -5.35 17.77
C CYS A 18 6.04 -6.69 18.48
N ARG A 19 7.28 -7.00 18.87
CA ARG A 19 7.64 -8.23 19.59
C ARG A 19 8.62 -7.94 20.72
N GLN A 20 8.26 -8.31 21.94
CA GLN A 20 9.14 -8.23 23.12
C GLN A 20 8.62 -9.18 24.20
N ASP A 21 9.51 -9.90 24.89
CA ASP A 21 9.18 -10.79 26.02
C ASP A 21 8.02 -11.78 25.75
N GLY A 22 7.96 -12.33 24.53
CA GLY A 22 6.88 -13.24 24.09
C GLY A 22 5.53 -12.57 23.82
N LEU A 23 5.42 -11.25 24.01
CA LEU A 23 4.28 -10.45 23.60
C LEU A 23 4.42 -10.07 22.12
N CYS A 24 3.36 -10.32 21.36
CA CYS A 24 3.27 -9.96 19.94
C CYS A 24 1.98 -9.18 19.69
N ILE A 25 2.09 -7.94 19.20
CA ILE A 25 0.96 -7.03 18.98
C ILE A 25 1.17 -6.25 17.68
N HIS A 26 0.10 -6.06 16.93
CA HIS A 26 0.11 -5.19 15.74
C HIS A 26 -0.01 -3.72 16.14
N GLU A 27 0.76 -2.86 15.51
CA GLU A 27 0.77 -1.40 15.69
C GLU A 27 -0.64 -0.80 15.68
N ASN A 28 -1.43 -1.06 14.62
CA ASN A 28 -2.77 -0.47 14.53
C ASN A 28 -3.77 -1.08 15.54
N CYS A 29 -3.52 -2.31 16.03
CA CYS A 29 -4.31 -2.86 17.13
C CYS A 29 -4.01 -2.14 18.45
N LEU A 30 -2.75 -1.71 18.64
CA LEU A 30 -2.28 -0.98 19.81
C LEU A 30 -2.87 0.43 19.84
N TYR A 31 -2.69 1.21 18.76
CA TYR A 31 -3.20 2.58 18.66
C TYR A 31 -4.71 2.71 18.82
N HIS A 32 -5.48 1.70 18.41
CA HIS A 32 -6.94 1.72 18.50
C HIS A 32 -7.54 0.96 19.69
N ALA A 33 -6.71 0.40 20.57
CA ALA A 33 -7.18 -0.17 21.83
C ALA A 33 -7.72 0.95 22.74
N SER A 34 -9.03 0.99 22.93
CA SER A 34 -9.70 2.17 23.52
C SER A 34 -9.41 2.39 25.02
N GLY A 35 -8.80 1.42 25.70
CA GLY A 35 -8.40 1.57 27.10
C GLY A 35 -6.91 1.86 27.29
N LEU A 36 -6.16 2.00 26.21
CA LEU A 36 -4.71 2.12 26.25
C LEU A 36 -4.27 3.56 25.93
N GLY A 37 -3.34 4.09 26.72
CA GLY A 37 -2.74 5.41 26.51
C GLY A 37 -1.22 5.30 26.36
N GLN A 38 -0.64 6.20 25.57
CA GLN A 38 0.81 6.36 25.44
C GLN A 38 1.31 7.15 26.65
N ARG A 39 1.94 6.45 27.60
CA ARG A 39 2.45 7.03 28.87
C ARG A 39 3.97 7.01 28.97
N GLY A 40 4.64 6.19 28.16
CA GLY A 40 6.10 6.10 28.10
C GLY A 40 6.70 7.21 27.24
N ALA A 41 8.01 7.39 27.39
CA ALA A 41 8.81 8.25 26.53
C ALA A 41 9.12 7.59 25.17
N ASP A 42 9.74 8.36 24.28
CA ASP A 42 10.21 7.84 23.00
C ASP A 42 11.21 6.69 23.20
N GLY A 43 10.97 5.56 22.55
CA GLY A 43 11.77 4.34 22.67
C GLY A 43 11.39 3.42 23.84
N GLU A 44 10.44 3.80 24.70
CA GLU A 44 9.92 2.91 25.73
C GLU A 44 8.73 2.08 25.25
N GLY A 45 8.74 0.79 25.60
CA GLY A 45 7.69 -0.15 25.23
C GLY A 45 7.48 -0.20 23.72
N PHE A 46 6.22 -0.27 23.29
CA PHE A 46 5.87 -0.21 21.88
C PHE A 46 5.32 1.19 21.57
N TYR A 47 6.08 2.04 20.88
CA TYR A 47 5.64 3.41 20.54
C TYR A 47 5.13 4.21 21.76
N GLY A 48 5.81 4.13 22.91
CA GLY A 48 5.39 4.80 24.15
C GLY A 48 4.25 4.08 24.91
N PHE A 49 3.77 2.93 24.42
CA PHE A 49 2.85 2.06 25.15
C PHE A 49 3.64 1.07 26.01
N LEU A 50 3.58 1.27 27.32
CA LEU A 50 4.31 0.46 28.29
C LEU A 50 3.76 -0.97 28.37
N LEU A 51 4.64 -1.97 28.44
CA LEU A 51 4.24 -3.38 28.54
C LEU A 51 3.25 -3.67 29.68
N PRO A 52 3.40 -3.11 30.91
CA PRO A 52 2.40 -3.31 31.98
C PRO A 52 1.00 -2.81 31.61
N ASP A 53 0.91 -1.68 30.92
CA ASP A 53 -0.35 -1.08 30.47
C ASP A 53 -1.04 -1.96 29.42
N ILE A 54 -0.24 -2.52 28.52
CA ILE A 54 -0.72 -3.45 27.51
C ILE A 54 -1.27 -4.72 28.17
N HIS A 55 -0.56 -5.28 29.16
CA HIS A 55 -1.06 -6.43 29.92
C HIS A 55 -2.36 -6.11 30.66
N GLN A 56 -2.46 -4.93 31.27
CA GLN A 56 -3.68 -4.46 31.93
C GLN A 56 -4.84 -4.34 30.95
N GLU A 57 -4.59 -3.79 29.75
CA GLU A 57 -5.60 -3.69 28.70
C GLU A 57 -6.06 -5.07 28.23
N LEU A 58 -5.15 -6.02 28.03
CA LEU A 58 -5.47 -7.40 27.68
C LEU A 58 -6.41 -8.05 28.72
N GLN A 59 -6.17 -7.83 30.02
CA GLN A 59 -7.07 -8.30 31.08
C GLN A 59 -8.43 -7.60 31.02
N ARG A 60 -8.46 -6.28 30.82
CA ARG A 60 -9.70 -5.50 30.73
C ARG A 60 -10.60 -5.95 29.59
N VAL A 61 -10.01 -6.29 28.44
CA VAL A 61 -10.77 -6.68 27.23
C VAL A 61 -11.04 -8.18 27.16
N ALA A 62 -10.48 -8.99 28.06
CA ALA A 62 -10.58 -10.45 28.05
C ALA A 62 -12.02 -10.99 28.04
N GLN A 63 -12.97 -10.26 28.62
CA GLN A 63 -14.39 -10.64 28.63
C GLN A 63 -15.23 -9.88 27.59
N LYS A 64 -14.65 -8.91 26.87
CA LYS A 64 -15.37 -8.13 25.85
C LYS A 64 -15.47 -8.93 24.55
N THR A 65 -16.69 -9.13 24.09
CA THR A 65 -16.98 -9.85 22.85
C THR A 65 -16.98 -8.91 21.66
N CYS A 66 -16.31 -9.30 20.58
CA CYS A 66 -16.39 -8.63 19.29
C CYS A 66 -17.78 -8.83 18.69
N CYS A 67 -18.47 -7.74 18.35
CA CYS A 67 -19.79 -7.79 17.73
C CYS A 67 -19.80 -8.23 16.25
N ILE A 68 -18.66 -8.69 15.72
CA ILE A 68 -18.47 -9.09 14.31
C ILE A 68 -18.11 -10.58 14.24
N CYS A 69 -17.01 -10.98 14.90
CA CYS A 69 -16.57 -12.38 14.91
C CYS A 69 -17.02 -13.17 16.16
N TRP A 70 -17.67 -12.51 17.13
CA TRP A 70 -18.16 -13.11 18.37
C TRP A 70 -17.09 -13.71 19.29
N GLN A 71 -15.82 -13.47 19.01
CA GLN A 71 -14.71 -13.87 19.88
C GLN A 71 -14.42 -12.81 20.95
N ARG A 72 -13.84 -13.25 22.08
CA ARG A 72 -13.43 -12.39 23.20
C ARG A 72 -12.18 -11.55 22.86
N GLY A 73 -11.86 -10.57 23.70
CA GLY A 73 -10.66 -9.73 23.55
C GLY A 73 -10.85 -8.47 22.71
N ALA A 74 -12.09 -8.06 22.42
CA ALA A 74 -12.36 -6.89 21.58
C ALA A 74 -11.96 -5.59 22.28
N SER A 75 -10.84 -5.01 21.86
CA SER A 75 -10.24 -3.81 22.46
C SER A 75 -10.74 -2.49 21.90
N VAL A 76 -11.30 -2.48 20.70
CA VAL A 76 -11.81 -1.24 20.06
C VAL A 76 -13.26 -1.04 20.42
N THR A 77 -13.59 0.16 20.88
CA THR A 77 -14.95 0.58 21.21
C THR A 77 -15.39 1.71 20.28
N CYS A 78 -16.67 1.73 19.91
CA CYS A 78 -17.21 2.83 19.14
C CYS A 78 -17.20 4.12 19.99
N TRP A 79 -16.66 5.20 19.45
CA TRP A 79 -16.52 6.50 20.12
C TRP A 79 -17.85 7.17 20.49
N VAL A 80 -18.92 6.88 19.76
CA VAL A 80 -20.25 7.44 20.04
C VAL A 80 -20.74 6.96 21.40
N ARG A 81 -21.08 7.92 22.28
CA ARG A 81 -21.61 7.65 23.62
C ARG A 81 -22.78 6.67 23.56
N ARG A 82 -22.78 5.70 24.49
CA ARG A 82 -23.81 4.65 24.64
C ARG A 82 -23.90 3.65 23.47
N CYS A 83 -22.99 3.69 22.49
CA CYS A 83 -22.89 2.62 21.51
C CYS A 83 -22.30 1.36 22.17
N PRO A 84 -22.99 0.21 22.18
CA PRO A 84 -22.50 -1.00 22.85
C PRO A 84 -21.47 -1.79 22.02
N ARG A 85 -21.12 -1.31 20.81
CA ARG A 85 -20.30 -2.07 19.87
C ARG A 85 -18.83 -2.02 20.25
N ASN A 86 -18.30 -3.20 20.55
CA ASN A 86 -16.88 -3.47 20.69
C ASN A 86 -16.45 -4.38 19.53
N PHE A 87 -15.25 -4.20 19.00
CA PHE A 87 -14.71 -5.02 17.93
C PHE A 87 -13.18 -5.12 18.04
N HIS A 88 -12.58 -6.15 17.43
CA HIS A 88 -11.15 -6.12 17.15
C HIS A 88 -10.91 -5.14 16.01
N PHE A 89 -9.77 -4.45 16.01
CA PHE A 89 -9.42 -3.51 14.96
C PHE A 89 -9.56 -4.10 13.53
N PRO A 90 -9.01 -5.29 13.21
CA PRO A 90 -9.10 -5.88 11.87
C PRO A 90 -10.54 -6.23 11.48
N CYS A 91 -11.30 -6.85 12.40
CA CYS A 91 -12.72 -7.14 12.20
C CYS A 91 -13.49 -5.86 11.86
N GLY A 92 -13.19 -4.77 12.56
CA GLY A 92 -13.78 -3.46 12.31
C GLY A 92 -13.48 -2.97 10.89
N SER A 93 -12.21 -3.00 10.48
CA SER A 93 -11.78 -2.60 9.13
C SER A 93 -12.54 -3.37 8.05
N GLU A 94 -12.59 -4.70 8.15
CA GLU A 94 -13.30 -5.58 7.21
C GLU A 94 -14.80 -5.30 7.16
N ARG A 95 -15.41 -4.96 8.30
CA ARG A 95 -16.83 -4.64 8.38
C ARG A 95 -17.17 -3.23 7.89
N GLY A 96 -16.17 -2.40 7.62
CA GLY A 96 -16.33 -1.01 7.21
C GLY A 96 -16.52 -0.05 8.38
N CYS A 97 -15.92 -0.33 9.54
CA CYS A 97 -15.71 0.66 10.60
C CYS A 97 -14.64 1.67 10.16
N ILE A 98 -14.63 2.86 10.78
CA ILE A 98 -13.61 3.88 10.56
C ILE A 98 -12.80 4.06 11.83
N SER A 99 -11.48 3.96 11.71
CA SER A 99 -10.51 4.26 12.76
C SER A 99 -9.67 5.45 12.30
N GLN A 100 -9.62 6.50 13.11
CA GLN A 100 -8.96 7.77 12.79
C GLN A 100 -7.54 7.77 13.35
N PHE A 101 -6.53 8.03 12.53
CA PHE A 101 -5.11 7.99 12.91
C PHE A 101 -4.57 9.35 13.37
N PHE A 102 -5.41 10.16 14.03
CA PHE A 102 -5.06 11.49 14.51
C PHE A 102 -5.71 11.76 15.86
N GLY A 103 -5.11 12.66 16.65
CA GLY A 103 -5.62 13.05 17.97
C GLY A 103 -5.80 11.85 18.90
N GLU A 104 -7.03 11.61 19.37
CA GLU A 104 -7.37 10.54 20.34
C GLU A 104 -7.62 9.15 19.69
N PHE A 105 -7.19 8.94 18.45
CA PHE A 105 -7.31 7.65 17.73
C PHE A 105 -8.72 7.04 17.68
N LYS A 106 -9.74 7.90 17.49
CA LYS A 106 -11.16 7.56 17.60
C LYS A 106 -11.57 6.49 16.60
N SER A 107 -12.36 5.53 17.06
CA SER A 107 -12.91 4.48 16.21
C SER A 107 -14.44 4.50 16.20
N PHE A 108 -15.06 4.28 15.05
CA PHE A 108 -16.50 4.37 14.82
C PHE A 108 -17.00 3.09 14.16
N CYS A 109 -18.06 2.50 14.72
CA CYS A 109 -18.67 1.33 14.10
C CYS A 109 -19.32 1.67 12.75
N TRP A 110 -19.63 0.65 11.94
CA TRP A 110 -20.24 0.81 10.61
C TRP A 110 -21.55 1.63 10.58
N GLN A 111 -22.25 1.78 11.71
CA GLN A 111 -23.45 2.65 11.82
C GLN A 111 -23.14 4.10 12.22
N HIS A 112 -22.03 4.33 12.90
CA HIS A 112 -21.66 5.65 13.45
C HIS A 112 -20.45 6.27 12.77
N ARG A 113 -19.89 5.61 11.76
CA ARG A 113 -18.75 6.10 11.01
C ARG A 113 -19.08 7.44 10.33
N PRO A 114 -18.10 8.35 10.23
CA PRO A 114 -18.27 9.54 9.40
C PRO A 114 -18.53 9.12 7.94
N ALA A 115 -19.32 9.94 7.25
CA ALA A 115 -19.60 9.79 5.84
C ALA A 115 -19.41 11.14 5.15
N GLN A 116 -19.05 11.09 3.87
CA GLN A 116 -19.02 12.27 3.01
C GLN A 116 -20.45 12.68 2.67
N ARG A 117 -20.75 13.97 2.82
CA ARG A 117 -22.07 14.54 2.51
C ARG A 117 -22.10 15.24 1.14
N VAL A 118 -21.24 14.82 0.22
CA VAL A 118 -21.16 15.39 -1.12
C VAL A 118 -22.30 14.83 -1.96
N ARG A 119 -23.15 15.72 -2.50
CA ARG A 119 -24.15 15.35 -3.52
C ARG A 119 -23.42 15.13 -4.83
N ALA A 120 -23.04 13.90 -5.12
CA ALA A 120 -22.50 13.53 -6.41
C ALA A 120 -23.60 13.68 -7.48
N LEU A 121 -23.44 14.67 -8.36
CA LEU A 121 -24.26 14.85 -9.56
C LEU A 121 -23.60 14.06 -10.70
N GLN A 122 -23.67 12.73 -10.75
CA GLN A 122 -23.21 12.02 -11.94
C GLN A 122 -24.13 10.86 -12.35
N GLN A 123 -24.56 10.91 -13.61
CA GLN A 123 -25.16 9.80 -14.36
C GLN A 123 -24.01 9.07 -15.06
N GLY A 124 -23.59 7.91 -14.55
CA GLY A 124 -22.55 7.09 -15.17
C GLY A 124 -21.62 6.39 -14.18
N GLN A 125 -20.75 5.51 -14.69
CA GLN A 125 -19.65 4.93 -13.94
C GLN A 125 -18.47 5.92 -13.94
N THR A 126 -18.09 6.41 -12.77
CA THR A 126 -16.88 7.23 -12.62
C THR A 126 -15.70 6.31 -12.32
N PRO A 127 -14.56 6.42 -13.01
CA PRO A 127 -13.38 5.62 -12.70
C PRO A 127 -12.66 6.17 -11.46
N CYS A 128 -11.95 5.29 -10.76
CA CYS A 128 -10.96 5.68 -9.77
C CYS A 128 -9.82 6.40 -10.48
N VAL A 129 -9.43 7.59 -10.02
CA VAL A 129 -8.34 8.36 -10.68
C VAL A 129 -6.94 7.75 -10.47
N ILE A 130 -6.82 6.70 -9.63
CA ILE A 130 -5.56 6.03 -9.32
C ILE A 130 -5.42 4.75 -10.16
N CYS A 131 -6.38 3.81 -10.06
CA CYS A 131 -6.32 2.54 -10.79
C CYS A 131 -7.11 2.52 -12.10
N LEU A 132 -7.85 3.58 -12.42
CA LEU A 132 -8.71 3.72 -13.61
C LEU A 132 -9.89 2.74 -13.70
N GLU A 133 -10.08 1.87 -12.70
CA GLU A 133 -11.23 0.96 -12.61
C GLU A 133 -12.48 1.66 -12.08
N ALA A 134 -13.66 1.13 -12.41
CA ALA A 134 -14.95 1.70 -12.01
C ALA A 134 -15.13 1.75 -10.49
N VAL A 135 -15.55 2.88 -9.95
CA VAL A 135 -15.99 3.02 -8.56
C VAL A 135 -17.52 3.09 -8.48
N ALA A 136 -18.04 3.05 -7.25
CA ALA A 136 -19.44 3.37 -7.01
C ALA A 136 -19.79 4.80 -7.44
N GLY A 137 -20.93 4.99 -8.10
CA GLY A 137 -21.46 6.33 -8.40
C GLY A 137 -21.96 7.13 -7.18
N ARG A 138 -21.63 6.69 -5.95
CA ARG A 138 -21.97 7.42 -4.71
C ARG A 138 -20.90 7.22 -3.64
N PRO A 139 -20.60 8.24 -2.82
CA PRO A 139 -19.67 8.08 -1.70
C PRO A 139 -20.19 7.04 -0.70
N ARG A 140 -19.31 6.13 -0.28
CA ARG A 140 -19.56 5.09 0.73
C ARG A 140 -18.24 4.68 1.37
N TYR A 141 -18.22 3.64 2.21
CA TYR A 141 -17.00 3.27 2.94
C TYR A 141 -15.81 2.99 2.00
N ASP A 142 -16.05 2.23 0.95
CA ASP A 142 -15.09 1.77 -0.06
C ASP A 142 -14.89 2.76 -1.22
N THR A 143 -15.69 3.83 -1.32
CA THR A 143 -15.61 4.82 -2.39
C THR A 143 -15.61 6.23 -1.83
N LEU A 144 -14.48 6.92 -2.00
CA LEU A 144 -14.26 8.29 -1.52
C LEU A 144 -14.19 9.28 -2.69
N VAL A 145 -14.49 10.54 -2.41
CA VAL A 145 -14.44 11.64 -3.37
C VAL A 145 -13.64 12.81 -2.78
N CYS A 146 -12.90 13.54 -3.60
CA CYS A 146 -12.27 14.78 -3.17
C CYS A 146 -13.36 15.81 -2.78
N PRO A 147 -13.32 16.38 -1.56
CA PRO A 147 -14.34 17.33 -1.09
C PRO A 147 -14.27 18.69 -1.82
N VAL A 148 -13.15 18.99 -2.49
CA VAL A 148 -12.92 20.27 -3.16
C VAL A 148 -13.41 20.23 -4.60
N CYS A 149 -12.80 19.41 -5.45
CA CYS A 149 -13.16 19.36 -6.87
C CYS A 149 -14.39 18.51 -7.17
N THR A 150 -14.80 17.63 -6.25
CA THR A 150 -15.93 16.68 -6.40
C THR A 150 -15.87 15.73 -7.61
N SER A 151 -14.75 15.79 -8.36
CA SER A 151 -14.54 15.08 -9.62
C SER A 151 -13.49 13.97 -9.50
N ALA A 152 -12.64 14.01 -8.46
CA ALA A 152 -11.69 12.95 -8.18
C ALA A 152 -12.33 11.89 -7.28
N TRP A 153 -12.45 10.67 -7.80
CA TRP A 153 -13.04 9.53 -7.11
C TRP A 153 -12.01 8.44 -6.88
N PHE A 154 -12.15 7.73 -5.77
CA PHE A 154 -11.15 6.77 -5.31
C PHE A 154 -11.78 5.53 -4.70
N HIS A 155 -11.21 4.37 -5.01
CA HIS A 155 -11.31 3.22 -4.10
C HIS A 155 -10.61 3.56 -2.79
N ARG A 156 -11.21 3.20 -1.66
CA ARG A 156 -10.61 3.40 -0.33
C ARG A 156 -9.20 2.80 -0.25
N ARG A 157 -9.01 1.60 -0.82
CA ARG A 157 -7.70 0.92 -0.87
C ARG A 157 -6.69 1.74 -1.66
N CYS A 158 -7.02 2.14 -2.89
CA CYS A 158 -6.11 2.91 -3.74
C CYS A 158 -5.66 4.22 -3.08
N ILE A 159 -6.59 4.96 -2.47
CA ILE A 159 -6.21 6.22 -1.80
C ILE A 159 -5.45 5.97 -0.49
N GLN A 160 -5.69 4.86 0.20
CA GLN A 160 -4.90 4.45 1.36
C GLN A 160 -3.45 4.11 0.97
N SER A 161 -3.23 3.33 -0.09
CA SER A 161 -1.88 3.02 -0.58
C SER A 161 -1.17 4.28 -1.08
N GLN A 162 -1.88 5.19 -1.77
CA GLN A 162 -1.32 6.48 -2.15
C GLN A 162 -0.91 7.32 -0.93
N ALA A 163 -1.73 7.37 0.12
CA ALA A 163 -1.40 8.08 1.35
C ALA A 163 -0.16 7.50 2.06
N LEU A 164 -0.05 6.17 2.13
CA LEU A 164 1.12 5.50 2.74
C LEU A 164 2.42 5.74 1.97
N SER A 165 2.32 5.87 0.65
CA SER A 165 3.45 6.16 -0.24
C SER A 165 3.83 7.65 -0.24
N SER A 166 2.86 8.56 -0.34
CA SER A 166 3.12 9.99 -0.45
C SER A 166 3.41 10.68 0.89
N ALA A 167 2.97 10.08 2.00
CA ALA A 167 3.08 10.64 3.34
C ALA A 167 2.50 12.07 3.47
N LEU A 168 2.62 12.68 4.65
CA LEU A 168 1.93 13.92 5.00
C LEU A 168 2.27 15.10 4.08
N HIS A 169 3.51 15.24 3.64
CA HIS A 169 3.95 16.42 2.90
C HIS A 169 3.57 16.41 1.42
N HIS A 170 3.35 15.23 0.83
CA HIS A 170 3.04 15.11 -0.61
C HIS A 170 1.63 14.58 -0.89
N PHE A 171 0.90 14.12 0.13
CA PHE A 171 -0.45 13.59 -0.07
C PHE A 171 -1.48 14.70 -0.35
N ARG A 172 -1.84 14.83 -1.64
CA ARG A 172 -2.78 15.83 -2.15
C ARG A 172 -3.70 15.22 -3.20
N CYS A 173 -4.80 15.90 -3.52
CA CYS A 173 -5.71 15.45 -4.56
C CYS A 173 -4.98 15.37 -5.92
N PRO A 174 -4.95 14.20 -6.61
CA PRO A 174 -4.25 14.07 -7.88
C PRO A 174 -4.78 14.98 -8.99
N LEU A 175 -6.06 15.34 -8.94
CA LEU A 175 -6.69 16.19 -9.97
C LEU A 175 -6.54 17.68 -9.69
N CYS A 176 -6.95 18.16 -8.52
CA CYS A 176 -7.00 19.60 -8.23
C CYS A 176 -5.83 20.10 -7.37
N GLN A 177 -4.94 19.21 -6.95
CA GLN A 177 -3.74 19.50 -6.16
C GLN A 177 -4.01 20.14 -4.78
N ASP A 178 -5.27 20.23 -4.36
CA ASP A 178 -5.61 20.65 -2.99
C ASP A 178 -5.05 19.63 -2.00
N MET A 179 -4.31 20.15 -1.03
CA MET A 179 -3.68 19.37 0.04
C MET A 179 -4.45 19.52 1.35
N GLN A 180 -4.74 20.75 1.78
CA GLN A 180 -5.25 21.03 3.12
C GLN A 180 -6.65 20.44 3.36
N THR A 181 -7.62 20.79 2.52
CA THR A 181 -9.00 20.34 2.69
C THR A 181 -9.12 18.86 2.39
N PHE A 182 -8.38 18.38 1.38
CA PHE A 182 -8.29 16.98 1.01
C PHE A 182 -7.77 16.12 2.16
N GLN A 183 -6.63 16.47 2.76
CA GLN A 183 -6.04 15.72 3.87
C GLN A 183 -6.96 15.67 5.08
N VAL A 184 -7.53 16.81 5.50
CA VAL A 184 -8.44 16.86 6.65
C VAL A 184 -9.62 15.91 6.47
N GLU A 185 -10.21 15.86 5.27
CA GLU A 185 -11.32 14.95 4.99
C GLU A 185 -10.87 13.49 4.91
N MET A 186 -9.72 13.19 4.29
CA MET A 186 -9.18 11.83 4.23
C MET A 186 -8.84 11.28 5.63
N PHE A 187 -8.20 12.10 6.48
CA PHE A 187 -7.98 11.79 7.90
C PHE A 187 -9.29 11.50 8.61
N ARG A 188 -10.29 12.40 8.48
CA ARG A 188 -11.61 12.25 9.11
C ARG A 188 -12.27 10.92 8.71
N LEU A 189 -12.07 10.48 7.47
CA LEU A 189 -12.60 9.23 6.94
C LEU A 189 -11.73 8.00 7.26
N GLY A 190 -10.67 8.16 8.05
CA GLY A 190 -9.80 7.09 8.54
C GLY A 190 -8.80 6.59 7.51
N ILE A 191 -8.37 7.44 6.57
CA ILE A 191 -7.18 7.18 5.76
C ILE A 191 -5.96 7.48 6.62
N LYS A 192 -5.07 6.49 6.79
CA LYS A 192 -3.78 6.66 7.49
C LYS A 192 -2.84 7.43 6.57
N ILE A 193 -2.39 8.62 6.99
CA ILE A 193 -1.39 9.42 6.29
C ILE A 193 -0.23 9.56 7.28
N PRO A 194 0.90 8.86 7.07
CA PRO A 194 2.01 8.88 8.00
C PRO A 194 2.78 10.19 7.90
N ASP A 195 3.29 10.66 9.04
CA ASP A 195 4.19 11.82 9.13
C ASP A 195 5.64 11.31 9.06
N ARG A 196 6.12 11.15 7.82
CA ARG A 196 7.45 10.69 7.44
C ARG A 196 7.76 11.18 6.03
N ASP A 197 8.99 10.98 5.57
CA ASP A 197 9.35 11.21 4.17
C ASP A 197 8.53 10.32 3.24
N ALA A 198 8.30 10.78 2.01
CA ALA A 198 7.59 9.95 1.05
C ALA A 198 8.41 8.68 0.75
N ALA A 199 7.75 7.58 0.37
CA ALA A 199 8.42 6.32 0.10
C ALA A 199 9.48 6.43 -1.01
N TRP A 200 9.33 7.39 -1.94
CA TRP A 200 10.31 7.68 -3.00
C TRP A 200 11.47 8.60 -2.56
N GLU A 201 11.42 9.10 -1.32
CA GLU A 201 12.49 9.89 -0.67
C GLU A 201 13.28 9.06 0.35
N GLU A 202 12.86 7.82 0.63
CA GLU A 202 13.57 6.89 1.51
C GLU A 202 14.93 6.47 0.89
N GLU A 203 15.96 6.27 1.71
CA GLU A 203 17.27 5.81 1.26
C GLU A 203 17.15 4.47 0.51
N GLY A 204 17.61 4.44 -0.74
CA GLY A 204 17.52 3.26 -1.60
C GLY A 204 16.17 3.09 -2.32
N ALA A 205 15.24 4.06 -2.26
CA ALA A 205 13.97 4.00 -3.00
C ALA A 205 14.12 3.88 -4.53
N PHE A 206 15.29 4.25 -5.06
CA PHE A 206 15.66 4.08 -6.46
C PHE A 206 16.68 2.95 -6.68
N ASP A 207 17.05 2.17 -5.66
CA ASP A 207 18.05 1.10 -5.81
C ASP A 207 17.61 0.05 -6.83
N GLU A 208 16.32 -0.30 -6.86
CA GLU A 208 15.74 -1.15 -7.91
C GLU A 208 15.82 -0.50 -9.30
N HIS A 209 15.71 0.83 -9.40
CA HIS A 209 15.91 1.55 -10.66
C HIS A 209 17.39 1.60 -11.10
N TYR A 210 18.34 1.47 -10.17
CA TYR A 210 19.77 1.35 -10.46
C TYR A 210 20.21 -0.11 -10.72
N GLN A 211 19.40 -1.10 -10.32
CA GLN A 211 19.64 -2.50 -10.63
C GLN A 211 19.36 -2.74 -12.10
N ARG A 212 20.43 -2.61 -12.89
CA ARG A 212 20.43 -3.05 -14.28
C ARG A 212 20.07 -4.54 -14.32
N HIS A 213 19.14 -4.92 -15.19
CA HIS A 213 18.79 -6.32 -15.39
C HIS A 213 20.06 -7.16 -15.57
N SER A 214 20.16 -8.29 -14.86
CA SER A 214 21.42 -9.03 -14.69
C SER A 214 21.30 -10.53 -14.95
N SER A 215 20.16 -10.99 -15.48
CA SER A 215 19.91 -12.40 -15.79
C SER A 215 19.71 -12.66 -17.29
N CYS A 216 19.84 -13.92 -17.71
CA CYS A 216 19.51 -14.34 -19.06
C CYS A 216 18.04 -14.82 -19.17
N ASP A 217 17.26 -14.12 -19.99
CA ASP A 217 15.84 -14.37 -20.31
C ASP A 217 15.63 -15.27 -21.53
N ALA A 218 16.70 -15.77 -22.15
CA ALA A 218 16.58 -16.67 -23.29
C ALA A 218 15.76 -17.92 -22.90
N SER A 219 14.85 -18.35 -23.77
CA SER A 219 13.99 -19.51 -23.53
C SER A 219 14.79 -20.74 -23.07
N GLN A 220 15.97 -20.95 -23.67
CA GLN A 220 16.96 -21.90 -23.22
C GLN A 220 18.29 -21.20 -22.89
N CYS A 221 18.65 -21.16 -21.60
CA CYS A 221 19.97 -20.68 -21.19
C CYS A 221 21.01 -21.80 -21.33
N LEU A 222 22.11 -21.50 -21.99
CA LEU A 222 23.23 -22.43 -22.24
C LEU A 222 24.38 -22.26 -21.23
N CYS A 223 24.31 -21.26 -20.35
CA CYS A 223 25.34 -20.98 -19.37
C CYS A 223 25.43 -22.14 -18.36
N PRO A 224 26.59 -22.79 -18.19
CA PRO A 224 26.74 -23.93 -17.28
C PRO A 224 26.61 -23.54 -15.80
N VAL A 225 26.87 -22.27 -15.47
CA VAL A 225 26.79 -21.74 -14.10
C VAL A 225 25.37 -21.27 -13.74
N GLY A 226 24.57 -20.93 -14.75
CA GLY A 226 23.18 -20.49 -14.58
C GLY A 226 22.92 -19.11 -15.17
N ARG A 227 21.66 -18.67 -15.02
CA ARG A 227 21.13 -17.47 -15.70
C ARG A 227 21.64 -16.15 -15.13
N GLU A 228 21.95 -16.12 -13.83
CA GLU A 228 22.37 -14.92 -13.10
C GLU A 228 23.88 -14.66 -13.21
N GLN A 229 24.66 -15.63 -13.69
CA GLN A 229 26.09 -15.45 -13.88
C GLN A 229 26.36 -14.69 -15.18
N SER A 230 27.21 -13.67 -15.12
CA SER A 230 27.72 -12.99 -16.31
C SER A 230 29.24 -12.82 -16.23
N GLU A 231 29.88 -12.78 -17.40
CA GLU A 231 31.30 -12.46 -17.56
C GLU A 231 31.44 -11.05 -18.13
N GLU A 232 32.54 -10.33 -17.81
CA GLU A 232 32.80 -9.02 -18.41
C GLU A 232 33.07 -9.11 -19.92
N THR A 233 33.71 -10.19 -20.34
CA THR A 233 34.03 -10.47 -21.75
C THR A 233 33.87 -11.96 -22.03
N GLY A 234 33.59 -12.31 -23.29
CA GLY A 234 33.44 -13.69 -23.72
C GLY A 234 31.98 -14.14 -23.91
N PRO A 235 31.76 -15.45 -24.09
CA PRO A 235 30.49 -16.00 -24.55
C PRO A 235 29.33 -15.86 -23.55
N TRP A 236 29.66 -15.67 -22.27
CA TRP A 236 28.71 -15.53 -21.18
C TRP A 236 28.59 -14.07 -20.69
N ARG A 237 29.09 -13.11 -21.47
CA ARG A 237 28.73 -11.71 -21.23
C ARG A 237 27.23 -11.51 -21.45
N LEU A 238 26.62 -10.73 -20.57
CA LEU A 238 25.21 -10.41 -20.65
C LEU A 238 25.01 -9.18 -21.53
N LEU A 239 24.18 -9.34 -22.57
CA LEU A 239 23.72 -8.26 -23.43
C LEU A 239 22.30 -7.88 -23.02
N LEU A 240 22.06 -6.58 -22.89
CA LEU A 240 20.74 -6.05 -22.57
C LEU A 240 20.05 -5.53 -23.82
N CYS A 241 18.73 -5.65 -23.84
CA CYS A 241 17.93 -5.17 -24.96
C CYS A 241 18.17 -3.67 -25.15
N SER A 242 18.59 -3.25 -26.35
CA SER A 242 18.88 -1.84 -26.64
C SER A 242 17.65 -0.94 -26.58
N SER A 243 16.45 -1.50 -26.77
CA SER A 243 15.19 -0.73 -26.81
C SER A 243 14.54 -0.60 -25.44
N CYS A 244 14.44 -1.67 -24.65
CA CYS A 244 13.77 -1.64 -23.34
C CYS A 244 14.71 -1.66 -22.13
N GLY A 245 15.94 -2.19 -22.27
CA GLY A 245 16.86 -2.38 -21.14
C GLY A 245 16.41 -3.37 -20.06
N SER A 246 15.17 -3.87 -20.13
CA SER A 246 14.53 -4.72 -19.11
C SER A 246 14.69 -6.22 -19.34
N CYS A 247 15.23 -6.62 -20.50
CA CYS A 247 15.56 -8.01 -20.80
C CYS A 247 17.06 -8.16 -21.01
N GLY A 248 17.59 -9.34 -20.68
CA GLY A 248 18.98 -9.72 -20.89
C GLY A 248 19.14 -11.08 -21.58
N THR A 249 20.22 -11.25 -22.33
CA THR A 249 20.62 -12.56 -22.85
C THR A 249 22.12 -12.73 -22.78
N HIS A 250 22.60 -13.95 -22.53
CA HIS A 250 24.00 -14.24 -22.79
C HIS A 250 24.23 -14.22 -24.30
N GLN A 251 25.38 -13.72 -24.72
CA GLN A 251 25.75 -13.65 -26.13
C GLN A 251 25.55 -15.00 -26.85
N ARG A 252 25.97 -16.12 -26.22
CA ARG A 252 25.76 -17.46 -26.78
C ARG A 252 24.31 -17.95 -26.78
N CYS A 253 23.49 -17.51 -25.82
CA CYS A 253 22.10 -17.95 -25.72
C CYS A 253 21.23 -17.39 -26.86
N SER A 254 21.57 -16.20 -27.37
CA SER A 254 20.89 -15.58 -28.53
C SER A 254 21.71 -15.61 -29.82
N THR A 255 22.78 -16.41 -29.88
CA THR A 255 23.65 -16.54 -31.07
C THR A 255 24.14 -15.19 -31.63
N VAL A 256 24.45 -14.25 -30.75
CA VAL A 256 24.92 -12.91 -31.14
C VAL A 256 26.40 -12.99 -31.52
N GLY A 257 26.77 -12.42 -32.66
CA GLY A 257 28.15 -12.41 -33.16
C GLY A 257 29.10 -11.66 -32.22
N GLU A 258 30.38 -12.05 -32.19
CA GLU A 258 31.39 -11.46 -31.30
C GLU A 258 31.56 -9.94 -31.50
N ASP A 259 31.38 -9.46 -32.73
CA ASP A 259 31.47 -8.05 -33.12
C ASP A 259 30.14 -7.26 -32.97
N THR A 260 29.05 -7.92 -32.58
CA THR A 260 27.74 -7.27 -32.47
C THR A 260 27.54 -6.72 -31.06
N GLY A 261 27.58 -5.40 -30.91
CA GLY A 261 27.45 -4.70 -29.63
C GLY A 261 26.01 -4.43 -29.16
N SER A 262 25.00 -4.77 -29.95
CA SER A 262 23.58 -4.52 -29.67
C SER A 262 22.74 -5.77 -29.86
N TRP A 263 21.79 -6.00 -28.95
CA TRP A 263 20.80 -7.06 -29.02
C TRP A 263 19.42 -6.48 -28.68
N GLU A 264 18.36 -6.99 -29.28
CA GLU A 264 16.97 -6.64 -28.97
C GLU A 264 16.19 -7.91 -28.61
N CYS A 265 15.30 -7.83 -27.61
CA CYS A 265 14.45 -8.94 -27.22
C CYS A 265 13.28 -9.12 -28.20
N SER A 266 12.65 -10.30 -28.17
CA SER A 266 11.53 -10.66 -29.06
C SER A 266 10.42 -9.61 -29.06
N ASP A 267 10.08 -9.11 -27.87
CA ASP A 267 8.99 -8.16 -27.69
C ASP A 267 9.30 -6.80 -28.33
N CYS A 268 10.58 -6.42 -28.38
CA CYS A 268 11.03 -5.18 -29.02
C CYS A 268 11.26 -5.36 -30.53
N THR A 269 11.78 -6.50 -30.96
CA THR A 269 11.96 -6.81 -32.39
C THR A 269 10.63 -6.91 -33.12
N ASP A 270 9.60 -7.48 -32.49
CA ASP A 270 8.27 -7.64 -33.09
C ASP A 270 7.51 -6.31 -33.19
N THR A 271 7.89 -5.31 -32.39
CA THR A 271 7.44 -3.93 -32.55
C THR A 271 8.21 -3.14 -33.61
N GLY A 272 9.33 -3.67 -34.11
CA GLY A 272 10.31 -3.00 -34.96
C GLY A 272 10.10 -3.10 -36.48
N THR A 273 9.09 -3.82 -36.97
CA THR A 273 8.83 -3.95 -38.42
C THR A 273 7.55 -3.24 -38.87
N GLY A 274 7.64 -1.91 -38.97
CA GLY A 274 6.91 -1.14 -39.98
C GLY A 274 7.85 -0.87 -41.15
N GLU A 275 7.91 -1.80 -42.11
CA GLU A 275 8.85 -1.75 -43.23
C GLU A 275 8.69 -0.49 -44.10
N ARG A 276 9.85 0.11 -44.34
CA ARG A 276 10.17 0.97 -45.48
C ARG A 276 10.06 0.12 -46.76
N GLY A 277 8.94 0.25 -47.49
CA GLY A 277 8.75 -0.27 -48.84
C GLY A 277 8.47 0.86 -49.83
N SER A 278 9.43 1.13 -50.72
CA SER A 278 9.41 2.16 -51.77
C SER A 278 8.56 1.77 -52.99
N LEU A 279 8.17 2.79 -53.79
CA LEU A 279 7.61 2.81 -55.17
C LEU A 279 6.08 3.08 -55.22
N GLY A 280 5.55 4.07 -55.94
CA GLY A 280 6.15 4.96 -56.94
C GLY A 280 5.17 6.03 -57.42
N LEU A 281 5.69 6.92 -58.26
CA LEU A 281 4.98 8.00 -58.93
C LEU A 281 3.62 7.58 -59.53
N ARG A 282 2.59 8.37 -59.25
CA ARG A 282 1.80 9.13 -60.25
C ARG A 282 0.93 10.16 -59.54
#